data_AF-A0AAU6I074-F1
#
_entry.id   AF-A0AAU6I074-F1
#
_cell.length_a   1.000
_cell.length_b   1.000
_cell.length_c   1.000
_cell.angle_alpha   90.00
_cell.angle_beta   90.00
_cell.angle_gamma   90.00
#
_symmetry.space_group_name_H-M   'P 1'
#
loop_
_entity.id
_entity.type
_entity.pdbx_description
1 polymer ?
#
loop_
_entity_poly.entity_id
_entity_poly.type
_entity_poly.pdbx_seq_one_letter_code
_entity_poly.pdbx_strand_id
1 'polypeptide(L)' 'MLHIVGVEVTWLLFAGESMTAVTLMLLALLKNSELRADRAIQRKLDAIAAALLEAQEGTPGKAHEDLRNVIRLEDEI' A
#
# COMPACT_ATOMS: atom_id res chain seq x y z
N MET A 1 29.30 -20.23 37.18
CA MET A 1 28.16 -19.30 37.34
C MET A 1 28.12 -18.22 36.26
N LEU A 2 29.23 -17.62 35.82
CA LEU A 2 29.22 -16.56 34.77
C LEU A 2 28.68 -17.00 33.39
N HIS A 3 28.93 -18.25 32.98
CA HIS A 3 28.48 -18.77 31.67
C HIS A 3 26.97 -18.95 31.55
N ILE A 4 26.27 -19.26 32.66
CA ILE A 4 24.82 -19.46 32.66
C ILE A 4 24.10 -18.12 32.44
N VAL A 5 24.60 -17.06 33.08
CA VAL A 5 24.10 -15.69 32.91
C VAL A 5 24.34 -15.18 31.48
N GLY A 6 25.49 -15.49 30.88
CA GLY A 6 25.79 -15.09 29.50
C GLY A 6 24.85 -15.74 28.46
N VAL A 7 24.55 -17.03 28.62
CA VAL A 7 23.64 -17.78 27.73
C VAL A 7 22.22 -17.21 27.81
N GLU A 8 21.71 -16.91 29.01
CA GLU A 8 20.38 -16.33 29.19
C GLU A 8 20.25 -14.95 28.54
N VAL A 9 21.28 -14.10 28.69
CA VAL A 9 21.34 -12.78 28.06
C VAL A 9 21.37 -12.88 26.52
N THR A 10 22.10 -13.84 25.95
CA THR A 10 22.13 -14.03 24.49
C THR A 10 20.75 -14.40 23.93
N TRP A 11 20.00 -15.26 24.61
CA TRP A 11 18.64 -15.62 24.19
C TRP A 11 17.67 -14.44 24.29
N LEU A 12 17.77 -13.64 25.35
CA LEU A 12 16.99 -12.41 25.50
C LEU A 12 17.29 -11.39 24.39
N LEU A 13 18.58 -11.21 24.06
CA LEU A 13 19.00 -10.32 22.98
C LEU A 13 18.47 -10.79 21.63
N PHE A 14 18.61 -12.09 21.32
CA PHE A 14 18.11 -12.68 20.09
C PHE A 14 16.59 -12.53 19.93
N ALA A 15 15.83 -12.76 21.02
CA ALA A 15 14.39 -12.56 21.02
C ALA A 15 14.02 -11.08 20.80
N GLY A 16 14.75 -10.16 21.43
CA GLY A 16 14.58 -8.72 21.23
C GLY A 16 14.83 -8.29 19.79
N GLU A 17 15.97 -8.67 19.22
CA GLU A 17 16.32 -8.38 17.82
C GLU A 17 15.30 -8.98 16.83
N SER A 18 14.84 -10.20 17.10
CA SER A 18 13.81 -10.87 16.30
C SER A 18 12.48 -10.12 16.35
N MET A 19 12.02 -9.71 17.54
CA MET A 19 10.79 -8.93 17.68
C MET A 19 10.90 -7.56 17.00
N THR A 20 12.05 -6.89 17.11
CA THR A 20 12.30 -5.63 16.38
C THR A 20 12.25 -5.86 14.87
N ALA A 21 12.89 -6.91 14.36
CA ALA A 21 12.87 -7.23 12.93
C ALA A 21 11.44 -7.49 12.42
N VAL A 22 10.65 -8.30 13.15
CA VAL A 22 9.24 -8.56 12.82
C VAL A 22 8.43 -7.27 12.86
N THR A 23 8.63 -6.43 13.87
CA THR A 23 7.92 -5.14 14.00
C THR A 23 8.20 -4.23 12.81
N LEU A 24 9.47 -4.08 12.43
CA LEU A 24 9.86 -3.28 11.28
C LEU A 24 9.32 -3.87 9.97
N MET A 25 9.30 -5.20 9.84
CA MET A 25 8.72 -5.88 8.68
C MET A 25 7.21 -5.61 8.57
N LEU A 26 6.45 -5.75 9.66
CA LEU A 26 5.02 -5.44 9.68
C LEU A 26 4.76 -3.96 9.37
N LEU A 27 5.56 -3.05 9.94
CA LEU A 27 5.48 -1.62 9.64
C LEU A 27 5.75 -1.33 8.16
N ALA A 28 6.75 -1.97 7.56
CA ALA A 28 7.06 -1.83 6.15
C ALA A 28 5.92 -2.36 5.25
N LEU A 29 5.33 -3.49 5.60
CA LEU A 29 4.19 -4.08 4.88
C LEU A 29 2.95 -3.19 4.97
N LEU A 30 2.68 -2.63 6.15
CA LEU A 30 1.59 -1.67 6.35
C LEU A 30 1.81 -0.43 5.48
N LYS A 31 2.99 0.19 5.58
CA LYS A 31 3.32 1.38 4.78
C LYS A 31 3.28 1.10 3.28
N ASN A 32 3.71 -0.08 2.84
CA ASN A 32 3.61 -0.47 1.43
C ASN A 32 2.14 -0.60 0.99
N SER A 33 1.28 -1.10 1.87
CA SER A 33 -0.16 -1.21 1.59
C SER A 33 -0.86 0.14 1.59
N GLU A 34 -0.50 1.05 2.50
CA GLU A 34 -0.96 2.44 2.51
C GLU A 34 -0.55 3.16 1.21
N LEU A 35 0.73 3.10 0.84
CA LEU A 35 1.22 3.71 -0.41
C LEU A 35 0.55 3.11 -1.66
N ARG A 36 0.23 1.81 -1.64
CA ARG A 36 -0.51 1.16 -2.73
C ARG A 36 -1.94 1.66 -2.80
N ALA A 37 -2.61 1.82 -1.66
CA ALA A 37 -3.97 2.34 -1.59
C ALA A 37 -4.04 3.80 -2.06
N ASP A 38 -3.14 4.65 -1.60
CA ASP A 38 -3.07 6.06 -2.00
C ASP A 38 -2.91 6.21 -3.52
N ARG A 39 -1.99 5.46 -4.12
CA ARG A 39 -1.80 5.46 -5.58
C ARG A 39 -3.02 4.97 -6.35
N ALA A 40 -3.76 4.00 -5.81
CA ALA A 40 -4.99 3.53 -6.43
C ALA A 40 -6.07 4.61 -6.40
N ILE A 41 -6.24 5.28 -5.27
CA ILE A 41 -7.21 6.37 -5.10
C ILE A 41 -6.89 7.55 -6.02
N GLN A 42 -5.62 7.99 -6.09
CA GLN A 42 -5.21 9.07 -6.98
C GLN A 42 -5.52 8.78 -8.45
N ARG A 43 -5.18 7.58 -8.94
CA ARG A 43 -5.51 7.19 -10.33
C ARG A 43 -7.01 7.22 -10.62
N LYS A 44 -7.84 6.84 -9.64
CA LYS A 44 -9.31 6.94 -9.78
C LYS A 44 -9.77 8.39 -9.86
N LEU A 45 -9.26 9.24 -8.98
CA LEU A 45 -9.59 10.67 -8.98
C LEU A 45 -9.15 11.35 -10.28
N ASP A 46 -7.97 11.03 -10.80
CA ASP A 46 -7.48 11.56 -12.08
C ASP A 46 -8.38 11.14 -13.25
N ALA A 47 -8.80 9.86 -13.29
CA ALA A 47 -9.71 9.38 -14.33
C ALA A 47 -11.09 10.06 -14.24
N ILE A 48 -11.62 10.27 -13.04
CA ILE A 48 -12.87 11.01 -12.83
C ILE A 48 -12.73 12.47 -13.27
N ALA A 49 -11.64 13.14 -12.87
CA ALA A 49 -11.38 14.53 -13.25
C ALA A 49 -11.28 14.68 -14.78
N ALA A 50 -10.56 13.78 -15.44
CA ALA A 50 -10.45 13.76 -16.89
C ALA A 50 -11.81 13.54 -17.57
N ALA A 51 -12.61 12.59 -17.09
CA ALA A 51 -13.94 12.32 -17.64
C ALA A 51 -14.93 13.47 -17.41
N LEU A 52 -14.85 14.17 -16.27
CA LEU A 52 -15.67 15.35 -16.00
C LEU A 52 -15.28 16.53 -16.91
N LEU A 53 -13.98 16.70 -17.18
CA LEU A 53 -13.50 17.71 -18.13
C LEU A 53 -14.04 17.43 -19.53
N GLU A 54 -13.93 16.19 -20.00
CA GLU A 54 -14.39 15.76 -21.32
C GLU A 54 -15.93 15.84 -21.45
N ALA A 55 -16.66 15.57 -20.37
CA ALA A 55 -18.11 15.74 -20.33
C ALA A 55 -18.54 17.22 -20.50
N GLN A 56 -17.74 18.19 -20.03
CA GLN A 56 -18.00 19.61 -20.27
C GLN A 56 -17.71 20.03 -21.73
N GLU A 57 -16.77 19.35 -22.39
CA GLU A 57 -16.44 19.59 -23.80
C GLU A 57 -17.44 18.93 -24.77
N GLY A 58 -18.39 18.14 -24.26
CA GLY A 58 -19.56 17.63 -24.99
C GLY A 58 -19.26 16.54 -26.01
N THR A 59 -18.03 16.03 -26.08
CA THR A 59 -17.63 14.93 -26.95
C THR A 59 -17.09 13.78 -26.12
N PRO A 60 -17.73 12.60 -26.11
CA PRO A 60 -17.18 11.45 -25.41
C PRO A 60 -15.91 10.99 -26.13
N GLY A 61 -14.80 10.97 -25.40
CA GLY A 61 -13.50 10.60 -25.93
C GLY A 61 -12.75 9.69 -24.97
N LYS A 62 -11.43 9.81 -24.97
CA LYS A 62 -10.53 8.85 -24.32
C LYS A 62 -10.65 8.86 -22.80
N ALA A 63 -10.98 10.00 -22.19
CA ALA A 63 -11.07 10.10 -20.73
C ALA A 63 -12.27 9.32 -20.17
N HIS A 64 -13.38 9.29 -20.91
CA HIS A 64 -14.56 8.50 -20.56
C HIS A 64 -14.28 6.98 -20.64
N GLU A 65 -13.47 6.55 -21.61
CA GLU A 65 -13.03 5.15 -21.73
C GLU A 65 -12.07 4.75 -20.61
N ASP A 66 -11.10 5.61 -20.28
CA ASP A 66 -10.17 5.40 -19.17
C ASP A 66 -10.90 5.32 -17.82
N LEU A 67 -11.91 6.17 -17.58
CA LEU A 67 -12.76 6.09 -16.39
C LEU A 67 -13.54 4.76 -16.33
N ARG A 68 -14.13 4.32 -17.45
CA ARG A 68 -14.84 3.02 -17.51
C ARG A 68 -13.91 1.86 -17.18
N ASN A 69 -12.69 1.87 -17.70
CA ASN A 69 -11.70 0.82 -17.45
C ASN A 69 -11.30 0.79 -15.97
N VAL A 70 -11.11 1.96 -15.35
CA VAL A 70 -10.79 2.06 -13.92
C VAL A 70 -11.92 1.55 -13.03
N ILE A 71 -13.18 1.84 -13.36
CA ILE A 71 -14.36 1.31 -12.64
C ILE A 71 -14.43 -0.21 -12.76
N ARG A 72 -14.24 -0.76 -13.97
CA ARG A 72 -14.36 -2.20 -14.22
C ARG A 72 -13.29 -3.04 -13.54
N LEU A 73 -12.09 -2.49 -13.33
CA LEU A 73 -10.99 -3.18 -12.64
C LEU A 73 -11.28 -3.42 -11.14
N GLU A 74 -12.25 -2.71 -10.54
CA GLU A 74 -12.65 -2.88 -9.14
C GLU A 74 -13.62 -4.06 -8.95
N ASP A 75 -14.41 -4.42 -9.96
CA ASP A 75 -15.38 -5.51 -9.91
C ASP A 75 -14.74 -6.91 -10.04
N GLU A 76 -13.48 -6.99 -10.48
CA GLU A 76 -12.74 -8.26 -10.70
C GLU A 76 -11.83 -8.66 -9.51
N ILE A 77 -11.87 -7.95 -8.37
CA ILE A 77 -11.08 -8.20 -7.14
C ILE A 77 -11.99 -8.62 -5.98
#